data_AF-A0A7J5C417-F1
#
_entry.id   AF-A0A7J5C417-F1
#
_cell.length_a   1.000
_cell.length_b   1.000
_cell.length_c   1.000
_cell.angle_alpha   90.00
_cell.angle_beta   90.00
_cell.angle_gamma   90.00
#
_symmetry.space_group_name_H-M   'P 1'
#
loop_
_entity.id
_entity.type
_entity.pdbx_description
1 polymer ?
#
loop_
_entity_poly.entity_id
_entity_poly.type
_entity_poly.pdbx_seq_one_letter_code
_entity_poly.pdbx_strand_id
1 'polypeptide(L)' 'MSRTILDVDDELLDEAAKILGTTTKKATVNAALRAVVDREKRREFADWLKSGGLPELTGEGAARPDAA' A
#
# COMPACT_ATOMS: atom_id res chain seq x y z
N MET A 1 2.83 20.75 -6.36
CA MET A 1 2.08 20.64 -5.08
C MET A 1 1.37 21.96 -4.84
N SER A 2 0.07 21.95 -4.61
CA SER A 2 -0.69 23.12 -4.16
C SER A 2 -0.46 23.36 -2.67
N ARG A 3 -0.59 24.61 -2.21
CA ARG A 3 -0.53 24.96 -0.80
C ARG A 3 -1.94 24.91 -0.23
N THR A 4 -2.17 24.03 0.73
CA THR A 4 -3.43 23.87 1.45
C THR A 4 -3.22 24.29 2.91
N ILE A 5 -4.12 25.12 3.43
CA ILE A 5 -4.20 25.41 4.87
C ILE A 5 -5.24 24.45 5.43
N LEU A 6 -4.86 23.66 6.43
CA LEU A 6 -5.75 22.74 7.13
C LEU A 6 -5.45 22.78 8.62
N ASP A 7 -6.47 22.53 9.41
CA ASP A 7 -6.36 22.27 10.84
C ASP A 7 -6.08 20.77 11.06
N VAL A 8 -5.16 20.46 11.96
CA VAL A 8 -4.71 19.10 12.26
C VAL A 8 -4.49 19.00 13.75
N ASP A 9 -4.94 17.90 14.33
CA ASP A 9 -4.59 17.54 15.70
C ASP A 9 -3.07 17.32 15.83
N ASP A 10 -2.41 18.20 16.57
CA ASP A 10 -0.96 18.19 16.73
C ASP A 10 -0.46 16.97 17.52
N GLU A 11 -1.25 16.43 18.45
CA GLU A 11 -0.87 15.23 19.21
C GLU A 11 -0.88 14.00 18.31
N LEU A 12 -1.93 13.83 17.51
CA LEU A 12 -2.01 12.76 16.52
C LEU A 12 -0.93 12.89 15.44
N LEU A 13 -0.61 14.12 15.02
CA LEU A 13 0.43 14.36 14.04
C LEU A 13 1.81 13.98 14.56
N ASP A 14 2.10 14.24 15.83
CA ASP A 14 3.34 13.87 16.49
C ASP A 14 3.44 12.35 16.70
N GLU A 15 2.34 11.69 17.07
CA GLU A 15 2.31 10.23 17.17
C GLU A 15 2.53 9.57 15.80
N ALA A 16 1.84 10.06 14.77
CA ALA A 16 2.05 9.61 13.39
C ALA A 16 3.49 9.85 12.93
N ALA A 17 4.11 10.97 13.30
CA ALA A 17 5.51 11.26 12.96
C ALA A 17 6.47 10.24 13.59
N LYS A 18 6.23 9.83 14.84
CA LYS A 18 7.01 8.79 15.51
C LYS A 18 6.84 7.43 14.83
N ILE A 19 5.60 7.04 14.52
CA ILE A 19 5.30 5.77 13.84
C ILE A 19 5.92 5.73 12.44
N LEU A 20 5.85 6.84 11.70
CA LEU A 20 6.32 6.94 10.32
C LEU A 20 7.81 7.29 10.19
N GLY A 21 8.48 7.63 11.31
CA GLY A 21 9.89 8.04 11.33
C GLY A 21 10.17 9.36 10.61
N THR A 22 9.18 10.28 10.57
CA THR A 22 9.29 11.56 9.87
C THR A 22 9.60 12.72 10.80
N THR A 23 10.31 13.73 10.30
CA THR A 23 10.79 14.87 11.10
C THR A 23 10.05 16.18 10.82
N THR A 24 9.16 16.22 9.82
CA THR A 24 8.40 17.42 9.47
C THR A 24 6.93 17.11 9.31
N LYS A 25 6.05 18.03 9.73
CA LYS A 25 4.58 17.93 9.56
C LYS A 25 4.19 17.55 8.12
N LYS A 26 4.81 18.21 7.13
CA LYS A 26 4.60 17.90 5.71
C LYS A 26 5.02 16.48 5.35
N ALA A 27 6.17 16.00 5.81
CA ALA A 27 6.62 14.64 5.54
C ALA A 27 5.66 13.62 6.17
N THR A 28 5.23 13.84 7.41
CA THR A 28 4.27 13.00 8.11
C THR A 28 2.95 12.89 7.35
N VAL A 29 2.36 14.03 6.95
CA VAL A 29 1.09 14.03 6.20
C VAL A 29 1.23 13.29 4.86
N ASN A 30 2.28 13.56 4.08
CA ASN A 30 2.48 12.88 2.80
C ASN A 30 2.74 11.37 2.98
N ALA A 31 3.49 10.98 4.00
CA ALA A 31 3.76 9.57 4.31
C ALA A 31 2.49 8.85 4.76
N ALA A 32 1.66 9.48 5.61
CA ALA A 32 0.38 8.94 6.05
C ALA A 32 -0.58 8.71 4.86
N LEU A 33 -0.71 9.71 3.99
CA LEU A 33 -1.54 9.59 2.78
C LEU A 33 -1.05 8.46 1.86
N ARG A 34 0.28 8.33 1.68
CA ARG A 34 0.86 7.23 0.90
C ARG A 34 0.57 5.88 1.55
N ALA A 35 0.73 5.75 2.87
CA ALA A 35 0.48 4.51 3.58
C ALA A 35 -0.96 4.02 3.43
N VAL A 36 -1.94 4.93 3.42
CA VAL A 36 -3.36 4.60 3.16
C VAL A 36 -3.55 4.08 1.74
N VAL A 37 -3.00 4.76 0.74
CA VAL A 37 -3.08 4.32 -0.66
C VAL A 37 -2.42 2.96 -0.85
N ASP A 38 -1.24 2.75 -0.28
CA ASP A 38 -0.51 1.49 -0.39
C ASP A 38 -1.21 0.35 0.36
N ARG A 39 -1.94 0.66 1.43
CA ARG A 39 -2.80 -0.31 2.13
C ARG A 39 -3.94 -0.77 1.21
N GLU A 40 -4.64 0.15 0.57
CA GLU A 40 -5.74 -0.23 -0.34
C GLU A 40 -5.24 -0.97 -1.57
N LYS A 41 -4.12 -0.55 -2.18
CA LYS A 41 -3.50 -1.29 -3.29
C LYS A 41 -3.11 -2.72 -2.91
N ARG A 42 -2.56 -2.92 -1.70
CA ARG A 42 -2.26 -4.27 -1.20
C ARG A 42 -3.52 -5.10 -1.01
N ARG A 43 -4.62 -4.48 -0.56
CA ARG A 43 -5.93 -5.15 -0.43
C ARG A 43 -6.49 -5.54 -1.80
N GLU A 44 -6.53 -4.62 -2.75
CA GLU A 44 -6.97 -4.88 -4.14
C GLU A 44 -6.14 -5.98 -4.79
N PHE A 45 -4.81 -5.93 -4.63
CA PHE A 45 -3.92 -6.98 -5.13
C PHE A 45 -4.22 -8.33 -4.50
N ALA A 46 -4.42 -8.40 -3.18
CA ALA A 46 -4.78 -9.64 -2.49
C ALA A 46 -6.14 -10.19 -2.96
N ASP A 47 -7.11 -9.32 -3.25
CA ASP A 47 -8.42 -9.73 -3.75
C ASP A 47 -8.34 -10.22 -5.21
N TRP A 48 -7.53 -9.57 -6.04
CA TRP A 48 -7.23 -10.03 -7.40
C TRP A 48 -6.52 -11.40 -7.42
N LEU A 49 -5.60 -11.64 -6.48
CA LEU A 49 -4.97 -12.96 -6.32
C LEU A 49 -6.00 -14.05 -6.02
N LYS A 50 -6.95 -13.78 -5.11
CA LYS A 50 -8.02 -14.72 -4.75
C LYS A 50 -8.97 -15.01 -5.91
N SER A 51 -9.18 -14.04 -6.81
CA SER A 51 -10.02 -14.22 -8.00
C SER A 51 -9.30 -14.94 -9.15
N GLY A 52 -8.12 -15.52 -8.93
CA GLY A 52 -7.38 -16.26 -9.95
C GLY A 52 -6.52 -15.38 -10.86
N GLY A 53 -6.09 -14.21 -10.38
CA GLY A 53 -5.26 -13.28 -11.15
C GLY A 53 -3.91 -13.82 -11.64
N LEU A 54 -3.42 -14.93 -11.08
CA LEU A 54 -2.17 -15.59 -11.49
C LEU A 54 -2.45 -17.01 -12.01
N PRO A 55 -3.09 -17.17 -13.18
CA PRO A 55 -3.43 -18.48 -13.73
C PRO A 55 -2.20 -19.39 -13.93
N GLU A 56 -1.07 -18.81 -14.37
CA GLU A 56 0.20 -19.54 -14.57
C GLU A 56 0.85 -20.04 -13.27
N LEU A 57 0.51 -19.46 -12.11
CA LEU A 57 1.05 -19.86 -10.80
C LEU A 57 0.06 -20.65 -9.94
N THR A 58 -1.19 -20.80 -10.39
CA THR A 58 -2.28 -21.47 -9.65
C THR A 58 -2.52 -22.91 -10.08
N GLY A 59 -1.67 -23.45 -10.97
CA GLY A 59 -1.48 -24.89 -11.15
C GLY A 59 -2.35 -25.56 -12.21
N GLU A 60 -3.24 -24.84 -12.88
CA GLU A 60 -4.04 -25.42 -13.99
C GLU A 60 -3.27 -25.44 -15.32
N GLY A 61 -2.18 -24.67 -15.43
CA GLY A 61 -1.34 -24.54 -16.64
C GLY A 61 0.08 -25.12 -16.55
N ALA A 62 0.44 -25.79 -15.45
CA ALA A 62 1.72 -26.48 -15.35
C ALA A 62 1.70 -27.79 -16.17
N ALA A 63 1.55 -27.66 -17.49
CA ALA A 63 1.85 -28.73 -18.41
C ALA A 63 3.29 -29.18 -18.11
N ARG A 64 3.42 -30.37 -17.50
CA ARG A 64 4.70 -31.03 -17.33
C ARG A 64 5.33 -31.08 -18.73
N PRO A 65 6.54 -30.54 -18.95
CA PRO A 65 7.20 -30.71 -20.22
C PRO A 65 7.31 -32.22 -20.46
N ASP A 66 6.69 -32.65 -21.55
CA ASP A 66 6.53 -34.05 -21.89
C ASP A 66 7.90 -34.74 -21.94
N ALA A 67 7.98 -35.92 -21.36
CA ALA A 67 9.16 -36.75 -21.40
C ALA A 67 9.17 -37.47 -22.76
N ALA A 68 9.91 -36.95 -23.73
CA ALA A 68 10.31 -37.67 -24.95
C ALA A 68 11.55 -37.04 -25.60
#